data_AF-A0A7V3BRF7-F1
#
_entry.id   AF-A0A7V3BRF7-F1
#
_cell.length_a   1.000
_cell.length_b   1.000
_cell.length_c   1.000
_cell.angle_alpha   90.00
_cell.angle_beta   90.00
_cell.angle_gamma   90.00
#
_symmetry.space_group_name_H-M   'P 1'
#
loop_
_entity.id
_entity.type
_entity.pdbx_description
1 polymer ?
#
loop_
_entity_poly.entity_id
_entity_poly.type
_entity_poly.pdbx_seq_one_letter_code
_entity_poly.pdbx_strand_id
1 'polypeptide(L)'
;MAALLYQRGFFVLHASAVAVEGDVIAFLGASGWGKSSIAAALYTRGHGIVADDVTAVDLNSATASVIPALPQLKLSQEVASSLGYDGESLYRLHPLEEKRGFRITHRFAQSPLPLRCIYVLAKDTAHVIEPIRPSEAMVELVRHSYPTRLLQPGGPSHFHQCARLVKDIPIYRLKRSNSIAALPDLARLVEEHLAQTRPLV
;
A
#
# COMPACT_ATOMS: atom_id res chain seq x y z
N MET A 1 -0.08 15.57 -7.58
CA MET A 1 -0.40 15.19 -6.19
C MET A 1 0.86 14.86 -5.40
N ALA A 2 1.55 13.76 -5.69
CA ALA A 2 2.70 13.30 -4.90
C ALA A 2 3.86 14.29 -4.77
N ALA A 3 4.23 15.02 -5.83
CA ALA A 3 5.25 16.07 -5.75
C ALA A 3 4.88 17.20 -4.75
N LEU A 4 3.60 17.59 -4.69
CA LEU A 4 3.12 18.60 -3.74
C LEU A 4 3.14 18.07 -2.29
N LEU A 5 2.77 16.80 -2.08
CA LEU A 5 2.83 16.16 -0.76
C LEU A 5 4.29 16.08 -0.27
N TYR A 6 5.20 15.70 -1.16
CA TYR A 6 6.63 15.66 -0.86
C TYR A 6 7.18 17.06 -0.53
N GLN A 7 6.82 18.09 -1.31
CA GLN A 7 7.21 19.48 -1.02
C GLN A 7 6.66 19.99 0.32
N ARG A 8 5.54 19.45 0.80
CA ARG A 8 4.94 19.74 2.12
C ARG A 8 5.58 18.95 3.27
N GLY A 9 6.63 18.18 3.00
CA GLY A 9 7.38 17.44 4.02
C GLY A 9 6.79 16.08 4.40
N PHE A 10 5.73 15.61 3.72
CA PHE A 10 5.23 14.25 3.94
C PHE A 10 6.21 13.21 3.38
N PHE A 11 6.28 12.05 4.04
CA PHE A 11 6.99 10.91 3.49
C PHE A 11 6.07 10.19 2.50
N VAL A 12 6.40 10.22 1.21
CA VAL A 12 5.51 9.75 0.15
C VAL A 12 6.01 8.43 -0.42
N LEU A 13 5.15 7.41 -0.32
CA LEU A 13 5.37 6.05 -0.81
C LEU A 13 4.53 5.76 -2.06
N HIS A 14 5.10 5.00 -3.00
CA HIS A 14 4.34 4.36 -4.07
C HIS A 14 3.72 3.05 -3.55
N ALA A 15 2.61 3.20 -2.84
CA ALA A 15 1.95 2.13 -2.10
C ALA A 15 0.45 2.08 -2.36
N SER A 16 -0.17 0.99 -1.92
CA SER A 16 -1.62 0.90 -1.68
C SER A 16 -1.83 0.73 -0.18
N ALA A 17 -2.75 1.48 0.41
CA ALA A 17 -2.98 1.53 1.86
C ALA A 17 -4.43 1.16 2.19
N VAL A 18 -4.57 0.20 3.11
CA VAL A 18 -5.83 -0.41 3.51
C VAL A 18 -6.04 -0.14 5.00
N ALA A 19 -7.25 0.30 5.37
CA ALA A 19 -7.67 0.45 6.75
C ALA A 19 -8.17 -0.90 7.29
N VAL A 20 -7.57 -1.36 8.38
CA VAL A 20 -7.89 -2.61 9.07
C VAL A 20 -7.99 -2.31 10.56
N GLU A 21 -9.15 -2.54 11.17
CA GLU A 21 -9.37 -2.39 12.63
C GLU A 21 -9.00 -1.01 13.21
N GLY A 22 -9.07 0.06 12.41
CA GLY A 22 -8.70 1.42 12.83
C GLY A 22 -7.23 1.80 12.57
N ASP A 23 -6.42 0.84 12.13
CA ASP A 23 -5.05 1.05 11.68
C ASP A 23 -4.92 0.98 10.16
N VAL A 24 -3.73 1.28 9.65
CA VAL A 24 -3.37 1.16 8.23
C VAL A 24 -2.28 0.13 8.02
N ILE A 25 -2.47 -0.71 7.02
CA ILE A 25 -1.41 -1.51 6.42
C ILE A 25 -1.10 -0.98 5.03
N ALA A 26 0.18 -0.96 4.66
CA ALA A 26 0.61 -0.50 3.34
C ALA A 26 1.31 -1.60 2.55
N PHE A 27 1.04 -1.67 1.26
CA PHE A 27 1.66 -2.60 0.32
C PHE A 27 2.63 -1.85 -0.59
N LEU A 28 3.91 -2.22 -0.54
CA LEU A 28 4.97 -1.74 -1.42
C LEU A 28 5.32 -2.78 -2.48
N GLY A 29 5.91 -2.32 -3.58
CA GLY A 29 6.34 -3.17 -4.67
C GLY A 29 6.40 -2.41 -5.98
N ALA A 30 7.08 -2.98 -6.97
CA ALA A 30 7.20 -2.34 -8.28
C ALA A 30 5.83 -2.19 -9.00
N SER A 31 5.79 -1.39 -10.05
CA SER A 31 4.59 -1.28 -10.88
C SER A 31 4.20 -2.65 -11.43
N GLY A 32 2.90 -2.94 -11.46
CA GLY A 32 2.38 -4.25 -11.89
C GLY A 32 2.53 -5.38 -10.85
N TRP A 33 3.15 -5.15 -9.69
CA TRP A 33 3.29 -6.18 -8.66
C TRP A 33 2.03 -6.33 -7.79
N GLY A 34 0.87 -5.87 -8.22
CA GLY A 34 -0.41 -6.21 -7.57
C GLY A 34 -0.71 -5.52 -6.23
N LYS A 35 -0.08 -4.38 -5.90
CA LYS A 35 -0.41 -3.57 -4.71
C LYS A 35 -1.90 -3.21 -4.64
N SER A 36 -2.42 -2.63 -5.72
CA SER A 36 -3.84 -2.27 -5.83
C SER A 36 -4.74 -3.52 -5.88
N SER A 37 -4.23 -4.64 -6.38
CA SER A 37 -4.97 -5.91 -6.46
C SER A 37 -5.19 -6.53 -5.08
N ILE A 38 -4.17 -6.57 -4.23
CA ILE A 38 -4.32 -7.06 -2.85
C ILE A 38 -5.16 -6.08 -2.01
N ALA A 39 -5.01 -4.77 -2.23
CA ALA A 39 -5.87 -3.78 -1.58
C ALA A 39 -7.34 -3.97 -1.98
N ALA A 40 -7.63 -4.23 -3.26
CA ALA A 40 -8.98 -4.55 -3.73
C ALA A 40 -9.51 -5.86 -3.13
N ALA A 41 -8.67 -6.90 -3.03
CA ALA A 41 -9.07 -8.16 -2.41
C ALA A 41 -9.45 -7.97 -0.94
N LEU A 42 -8.69 -7.19 -0.18
CA LEU A 42 -9.02 -6.84 1.21
C LEU A 42 -10.29 -5.98 1.29
N TYR A 43 -10.49 -5.06 0.36
CA TYR A 43 -11.71 -4.26 0.30
C TYR A 43 -12.97 -5.12 0.03
N THR A 44 -12.88 -6.11 -0.86
CA THR A 44 -13.94 -7.11 -1.09
C THR A 44 -14.27 -7.88 0.18
N ARG A 45 -13.27 -8.09 1.05
CA ARG A 45 -13.40 -8.81 2.33
C ARG A 45 -13.90 -7.94 3.49
N GLY A 46 -14.22 -6.67 3.23
CA GLY A 46 -14.84 -5.78 4.21
C GLY A 46 -13.90 -4.76 4.85
N HIS A 47 -12.62 -4.74 4.45
CA HIS A 47 -11.67 -3.71 4.91
C HIS A 47 -11.88 -2.38 4.19
N GLY A 48 -11.28 -1.31 4.71
CA GLY A 48 -11.39 0.03 4.14
C GLY A 48 -10.20 0.41 3.26
N ILE A 49 -10.37 1.44 2.42
CA ILE A 49 -9.27 2.01 1.62
C ILE A 49 -8.88 3.37 2.19
N VAL A 50 -7.57 3.63 2.24
CA VAL A 50 -7.01 4.93 2.65
C VAL A 50 -6.38 5.64 1.45
N ALA A 51 -5.56 4.93 0.68
CA ALA A 51 -4.87 5.47 -0.48
C ALA A 51 -4.49 4.38 -1.47
N ASP A 52 -4.29 4.75 -2.73
CA ASP A 52 -3.74 3.88 -3.77
C ASP A 52 -2.83 4.68 -4.69
N ASP A 53 -1.77 4.03 -5.18
CA ASP A 53 -0.69 4.57 -6.03
C ASP A 53 0.23 5.62 -5.35
N VAL A 54 -0.33 6.52 -4.55
CA VAL A 54 0.37 7.56 -3.80
C VAL A 54 -0.12 7.55 -2.35
N THR A 55 0.73 7.12 -1.43
CA THR A 55 0.44 7.06 0.00
C THR A 55 1.34 8.05 0.73
N ALA A 56 0.74 9.07 1.35
CA ALA A 56 1.47 10.01 2.20
C ALA A 56 1.43 9.56 3.66
N VAL A 57 2.60 9.49 4.28
CA VAL A 57 2.78 9.22 5.70
C VAL A 57 3.21 10.51 6.39
N ASP A 58 2.44 10.94 7.39
CA ASP A 58 2.86 11.99 8.30
C ASP A 58 3.82 11.42 9.35
N LEU A 59 5.04 11.95 9.32
CA LEU A 59 6.10 11.65 10.27
C LEU A 59 6.47 12.90 11.09
N ASN A 60 5.60 13.90 11.19
CA ASN A 60 5.83 15.05 12.07
C ASN A 60 5.26 14.82 13.48
N SER A 61 4.24 13.97 13.58
CA SER A 61 3.61 13.54 14.83
C SER A 61 4.42 12.44 15.52
N ALA A 62 4.13 12.10 16.79
CA ALA A 62 4.82 11.01 17.50
C ALA A 62 4.56 9.63 16.83
N THR A 63 3.32 9.38 16.46
CA THR A 63 2.87 8.19 15.73
C THR A 63 2.87 8.45 14.22
N ALA A 64 3.47 7.55 13.44
CA ALA A 64 3.36 7.60 11.99
C ALA A 64 1.91 7.34 11.58
N SER A 65 1.32 8.23 10.78
CA SER A 65 -0.06 8.09 10.30
C SER A 65 -0.16 8.28 8.79
N VAL A 66 -1.10 7.60 8.17
CA VAL A 66 -1.36 7.68 6.73
C VAL A 66 -2.49 8.67 6.47
N ILE A 67 -2.26 9.61 5.56
CA ILE A 67 -3.25 10.60 5.14
C ILE A 67 -4.14 9.98 4.04
N PRO A 68 -5.48 9.99 4.18
CA PRO A 68 -6.38 9.57 3.12
C PRO A 68 -6.15 10.36 1.82
N ALA A 69 -6.14 9.67 0.69
CA ALA A 69 -5.88 10.26 -0.62
C ALA A 69 -7.16 10.36 -1.45
N LEU A 70 -7.23 9.62 -2.56
CA LEU A 70 -8.42 9.57 -3.41
C LEU A 70 -9.23 8.30 -3.09
N PRO A 71 -10.56 8.37 -3.01
CA PRO A 71 -11.44 7.21 -2.82
C PRO A 71 -11.55 6.38 -4.11
N GLN A 72 -10.42 5.85 -4.58
CA GLN A 72 -10.34 5.06 -5.81
C GLN A 72 -9.24 3.99 -5.72
N LEU A 73 -9.42 2.90 -6.45
CA LEU A 73 -8.39 1.90 -6.72
C LEU A 73 -8.07 1.84 -8.22
N LYS A 74 -6.82 1.58 -8.58
CA LYS A 74 -6.38 1.36 -9.97
C LYS A 74 -6.28 -0.13 -10.28
N LEU A 75 -7.28 -0.68 -10.96
CA LEU A 75 -7.40 -2.12 -11.23
C LEU A 75 -7.30 -2.42 -12.73
N SER A 76 -6.72 -3.56 -13.10
CA SER A 76 -6.95 -4.12 -14.43
C SER A 76 -8.36 -4.69 -14.49
N GLN A 77 -8.91 -4.81 -15.70
CA GLN A 77 -10.23 -5.40 -15.89
C GLN A 77 -10.28 -6.86 -15.39
N GLU A 78 -9.21 -7.62 -15.60
CA GLU A 78 -9.09 -9.00 -15.10
C GLU A 78 -9.18 -9.09 -13.57
N VAL A 79 -8.47 -8.21 -12.85
CA VAL A 79 -8.51 -8.18 -11.39
C VAL A 79 -9.90 -7.78 -10.90
N ALA A 80 -10.50 -6.75 -11.49
CA ALA A 80 -11.85 -6.32 -11.13
C ALA A 80 -12.87 -7.46 -11.32
N SER A 81 -12.88 -8.10 -12.50
CA SER A 81 -13.76 -9.23 -12.80
C SER A 81 -13.55 -10.40 -11.85
N SER A 82 -12.30 -10.74 -11.52
CA SER A 82 -11.99 -11.85 -10.60
C SER A 82 -12.50 -11.63 -9.17
N LEU A 83 -12.65 -10.36 -8.77
CA LEU A 83 -13.16 -9.96 -7.45
C LEU A 83 -14.67 -9.71 -7.45
N GLY A 84 -15.36 -9.99 -8.56
CA GLY A 84 -16.80 -9.84 -8.72
C GLY A 84 -17.26 -8.41 -9.00
N TYR A 85 -16.34 -7.51 -9.39
CA TYR A 85 -16.70 -6.16 -9.82
C TYR A 85 -17.05 -6.16 -11.31
N ASP A 86 -18.20 -5.57 -11.64
CA ASP A 86 -18.65 -5.37 -13.00
C ASP A 86 -17.83 -4.30 -13.73
N GLY A 87 -17.84 -4.34 -15.07
CA GLY A 87 -17.15 -3.34 -15.88
C GLY A 87 -17.77 -1.93 -15.76
N GLU A 88 -19.02 -1.81 -15.31
CA GLU A 88 -19.73 -0.53 -15.18
C GLU A 88 -19.30 0.28 -13.96
N SER A 89 -18.84 -0.37 -12.88
CA SER A 89 -18.20 0.30 -11.74
C SER A 89 -16.79 0.83 -12.03
N LEU A 90 -16.23 0.45 -13.19
CA LEU A 90 -14.92 0.90 -13.67
C LEU A 90 -15.05 2.10 -14.61
N TYR A 91 -14.24 3.13 -14.36
CA TYR A 91 -14.12 4.26 -15.26
C TYR A 91 -12.71 4.37 -15.83
N ARG A 92 -12.61 4.98 -17.03
CA ARG A 92 -11.32 5.19 -17.68
C ARG A 92 -10.56 6.32 -16.96
N LEU A 93 -9.34 6.03 -16.50
CA LEU A 93 -8.47 7.02 -15.85
C LEU A 93 -7.79 7.94 -16.86
N HIS A 94 -7.28 7.34 -17.95
CA HIS A 94 -6.59 8.04 -19.03
C HIS A 94 -6.71 7.23 -20.33
N PRO A 95 -6.73 7.84 -21.53
CA PRO A 95 -6.86 7.12 -22.79
C PRO A 95 -5.80 6.03 -23.00
N LEU A 96 -4.56 6.30 -22.59
CA LEU A 96 -3.40 5.41 -22.72
C LEU A 96 -3.19 4.45 -21.53
N GLU A 97 -4.04 4.50 -20.50
CA GLU A 97 -3.90 3.64 -19.32
C GLU A 97 -4.73 2.36 -19.51
N GLU A 98 -4.08 1.21 -19.38
CA GLU A 98 -4.75 -0.10 -19.41
C GLU A 98 -5.59 -0.31 -18.15
N LYS A 99 -5.11 0.16 -17.00
CA LYS A 99 -5.86 0.13 -15.74
C LYS A 99 -7.05 1.08 -15.77
N ARG A 100 -8.09 0.69 -15.05
CA ARG A 100 -9.31 1.46 -14.82
C ARG A 100 -9.37 1.91 -13.36
N GLY A 101 -10.09 2.99 -13.14
CA GLY A 101 -10.42 3.46 -11.81
C GLY A 101 -11.64 2.71 -11.31
N PHE A 102 -11.58 2.18 -10.10
CA PHE A 102 -12.70 1.63 -9.36
C PHE A 102 -13.02 2.60 -8.23
N ARG A 103 -14.24 3.18 -8.22
CA ARG A 103 -14.61 4.18 -7.23
C ARG A 103 -14.96 3.51 -5.90
N ILE A 104 -14.34 3.97 -4.82
CA ILE A 104 -14.67 3.54 -3.46
C ILE A 104 -15.84 4.37 -2.96
N THR A 105 -17.00 3.74 -2.80
CA THR A 105 -18.24 4.39 -2.37
C THR A 105 -18.51 4.25 -0.88
N HIS A 106 -17.83 3.34 -0.22
CA HIS A 106 -18.01 3.02 1.19
C HIS A 106 -16.68 2.57 1.81
N ARG A 107 -16.57 2.58 3.14
CA ARG A 107 -15.34 2.19 3.87
C ARG A 107 -14.07 2.92 3.39
N PHE A 108 -14.21 4.17 2.95
CA PHE A 108 -13.07 5.06 2.72
C PHE A 108 -12.75 5.83 4.00
N ALA A 109 -11.48 5.85 4.39
CA ALA A 109 -11.04 6.59 5.58
C ALA A 109 -11.27 8.11 5.42
N GLN A 110 -11.90 8.73 6.41
CA GLN A 110 -12.22 10.17 6.39
C GLN A 110 -11.18 11.04 7.12
N SER A 111 -10.29 10.42 7.88
CA SER A 111 -9.25 11.08 8.68
C SER A 111 -7.96 10.26 8.64
N PRO A 112 -6.81 10.86 9.00
CA PRO A 112 -5.56 10.13 9.19
C PRO A 112 -5.72 8.97 10.17
N LEU A 113 -5.07 7.85 9.86
CA LEU A 113 -5.06 6.63 10.68
C LEU A 113 -3.62 6.16 10.91
N PRO A 114 -3.29 5.61 12.10
CA PRO A 114 -1.94 5.14 12.41
C PRO A 114 -1.48 4.04 11.45
N LEU A 115 -0.20 4.07 11.06
CA LEU A 115 0.40 3.03 10.24
C LEU A 115 0.85 1.87 11.15
N ARG A 116 0.29 0.68 10.94
CA ARG A 116 0.60 -0.52 11.73
C ARG A 116 1.78 -1.30 11.18
N CYS A 117 1.80 -1.56 9.87
CA CYS A 117 2.91 -2.28 9.24
C CYS A 117 2.96 -2.05 7.72
N ILE A 118 4.09 -2.45 7.13
CA ILE A 118 4.33 -2.40 5.69
C ILE A 118 4.64 -3.80 5.17
N TYR A 119 3.98 -4.19 4.08
CA TYR A 119 4.28 -5.41 3.32
C TYR A 119 4.96 -5.06 2.00
N VAL A 120 6.20 -5.51 1.81
CA VAL A 120 6.91 -5.42 0.53
C VAL A 120 6.58 -6.68 -0.26
N LEU A 121 5.89 -6.51 -1.39
CA LEU A 121 5.51 -7.62 -2.27
C LEU A 121 6.77 -8.20 -2.93
N ALA A 122 6.87 -9.52 -2.94
CA ALA A 122 7.90 -10.28 -3.63
C ALA A 122 7.27 -11.40 -4.48
N LYS A 123 7.80 -11.63 -5.67
CA LYS A 123 7.35 -12.74 -6.52
C LYS A 123 7.96 -14.04 -6.00
N ASP A 124 7.11 -15.04 -5.80
CA ASP A 124 7.49 -16.40 -5.40
C ASP A 124 6.44 -17.39 -5.91
N THR A 125 6.63 -18.69 -5.68
CA THR A 125 5.64 -19.74 -5.92
C THR A 125 4.71 -19.92 -4.72
N ALA A 126 5.23 -19.76 -3.51
CA ALA A 126 4.47 -19.90 -2.27
C ALA A 126 4.03 -18.54 -1.70
N HIS A 127 2.97 -18.56 -0.91
CA HIS A 127 2.50 -17.40 -0.15
C HIS A 127 3.09 -17.43 1.26
N VAL A 128 4.00 -16.51 1.56
CA VAL A 128 4.72 -16.46 2.85
C VAL A 128 4.90 -15.01 3.29
N ILE A 129 4.74 -14.77 4.59
CA ILE A 129 5.08 -13.50 5.22
C ILE A 129 6.30 -13.73 6.11
N GLU A 130 7.35 -12.94 5.91
CA GLU A 130 8.59 -13.00 6.71
C GLU A 130 9.06 -11.59 7.10
N PRO A 131 9.67 -11.39 8.28
CA PRO A 131 10.22 -10.10 8.67
C PRO A 131 11.40 -9.71 7.77
N ILE A 132 11.51 -8.41 7.46
CA ILE A 132 12.63 -7.85 6.70
C ILE A 132 13.68 -7.30 7.68
N ARG A 133 14.97 -7.54 7.38
CA ARG A 133 16.05 -6.95 8.19
C ARG A 133 16.06 -5.42 8.04
N PRO A 134 16.38 -4.64 9.08
CA PRO A 134 16.35 -3.17 9.03
C PRO A 134 17.11 -2.55 7.84
N SER A 135 18.29 -3.09 7.50
CA SER A 135 19.09 -2.61 6.36
C SER A 135 18.40 -2.85 5.01
N GLU A 136 17.71 -3.98 4.86
CA GLU A 136 16.97 -4.31 3.65
C GLU A 136 15.67 -3.51 3.57
N ALA A 137 15.01 -3.31 4.71
CA ALA A 137 13.83 -2.45 4.83
C ALA A 137 14.15 -1.00 4.41
N MET A 138 15.33 -0.48 4.80
CA MET A 138 15.82 0.83 4.37
C MET A 138 15.93 0.93 2.83
N VAL A 139 16.49 -0.10 2.19
CA VAL A 139 16.61 -0.15 0.73
C VAL A 139 15.24 -0.16 0.06
N GLU A 140 14.29 -0.96 0.58
CA GLU A 140 12.94 -1.05 0.03
C GLU A 140 12.15 0.25 0.19
N LEU A 141 12.27 0.93 1.34
CA LEU A 141 11.64 2.24 1.54
C LEU A 141 12.20 3.29 0.59
N VAL A 142 13.53 3.37 0.43
CA VAL A 142 14.14 4.29 -0.54
C VAL A 142 13.66 3.96 -1.96
N ARG A 143 13.73 2.68 -2.37
CA ARG A 143 13.32 2.21 -3.69
C ARG A 143 11.86 2.58 -4.02
N HIS A 144 10.97 2.51 -3.03
CA HIS A 144 9.53 2.71 -3.22
C HIS A 144 9.05 4.10 -2.78
N SER A 145 9.96 5.00 -2.43
CA SER A 145 9.68 6.40 -2.14
C SER A 145 9.58 7.27 -3.40
N TYR A 146 8.90 8.42 -3.28
CA TYR A 146 8.66 9.31 -4.41
C TYR A 146 9.90 10.04 -4.96
N PRO A 147 10.92 10.45 -4.17
CA PRO A 147 12.15 11.04 -4.72
C PRO A 147 12.82 10.15 -5.76
N THR A 148 13.00 8.87 -5.44
CA THR A 148 13.58 7.88 -6.37
C THR A 148 12.72 7.71 -7.63
N ARG A 149 11.39 7.76 -7.49
CA ARG A 149 10.47 7.70 -8.64
C ARG A 149 10.55 8.94 -9.53
N LEU A 150 10.86 10.11 -8.97
CA LEU A 150 11.12 11.34 -9.71
C LEU A 150 12.53 11.40 -10.33
N LEU A 151 13.31 10.31 -10.24
CA LEU A 151 14.72 10.26 -10.64
C LEU A 151 15.57 11.31 -9.92
N GLN A 152 15.16 11.69 -8.71
CA GLN A 152 15.91 12.62 -7.86
C GLN A 152 16.58 11.84 -6.72
N PRO A 153 17.84 12.17 -6.37
CA PRO A 153 18.40 11.66 -5.13
C PRO A 153 17.56 12.20 -3.97
N GLY A 154 17.11 11.29 -3.09
CA GLY A 154 16.52 11.70 -1.83
C GLY A 154 17.55 12.47 -1.01
N GLY A 155 17.15 13.59 -0.42
CA GLY A 155 18.03 14.37 0.46
C GLY A 155 18.16 13.76 1.88
N PRO A 156 18.94 14.40 2.77
CA PRO A 156 19.11 13.95 4.16
C PRO A 156 17.77 13.78 4.91
N SER A 157 16.81 14.68 4.69
CA SER A 157 15.47 14.59 5.29
C SER A 157 14.77 13.27 4.91
N HIS A 158 14.81 12.91 3.63
CA HIS A 158 14.23 11.66 3.15
C HIS A 158 14.90 10.42 3.77
N PHE A 159 16.23 10.43 3.89
CA PHE A 159 16.96 9.36 4.57
C PHE A 159 16.54 9.23 6.05
N HIS A 160 16.41 10.34 6.77
CA HIS A 160 15.93 10.33 8.16
C HIS A 160 14.49 9.81 8.28
N GLN A 161 13.62 10.16 7.33
CA GLN A 161 12.25 9.64 7.28
C GLN A 161 12.24 8.12 7.07
N CYS A 162 13.04 7.58 6.15
CA CYS A 162 13.18 6.13 5.99
C CYS A 162 13.69 5.47 7.27
N ALA A 163 14.76 6.00 7.87
CA ALA A 163 15.35 5.44 9.09
C ALA A 163 14.35 5.44 10.26
N ARG A 164 13.57 6.51 10.41
CA ARG A 164 12.50 6.59 11.39
C ARG A 164 11.44 5.52 11.17
N LEU A 165 10.98 5.34 9.93
CA LEU A 165 9.95 4.36 9.62
C LEU A 165 10.44 2.92 9.87
N VAL A 166 11.68 2.59 9.52
CA VAL A 166 12.29 1.28 9.82
C VAL A 166 12.37 1.02 11.32
N LYS A 167 12.63 2.06 12.11
CA LYS A 167 12.72 1.95 13.57
C LYS A 167 11.35 1.69 14.20
N ASP A 168 10.33 2.41 13.75
CA ASP A 168 9.05 2.50 14.45
C ASP A 168 8.00 1.52 13.88
N ILE A 169 8.12 1.10 12.61
CA ILE A 169 7.10 0.35 11.88
C ILE A 169 7.63 -1.02 11.44
N PRO A 170 6.98 -2.14 11.83
CA PRO A 170 7.28 -3.46 11.32
C PRO A 170 7.14 -3.54 9.80
N ILE A 171 8.18 -4.05 9.13
CA ILE A 171 8.20 -4.25 7.68
C ILE A 171 8.41 -5.73 7.38
N TYR A 172 7.51 -6.29 6.58
CA TYR A 172 7.49 -7.69 6.20
C TYR A 172 7.62 -7.84 4.70
N ARG A 173 8.16 -8.97 4.27
CA ARG A 173 8.10 -9.40 2.88
C ARG A 173 6.90 -10.31 2.70
N LEU A 174 6.03 -9.95 1.77
CA LEU A 174 4.91 -10.77 1.35
C LEU A 174 5.28 -11.45 0.02
N LYS A 175 5.84 -12.65 0.13
CA LYS A 175 6.11 -13.53 -1.00
C LYS A 175 4.80 -14.09 -1.52
N ARG A 176 4.61 -14.05 -2.84
CA ARG A 176 3.37 -14.51 -3.46
C ARG A 176 3.54 -14.94 -4.91
N SER A 177 2.69 -15.87 -5.32
CA SER A 177 2.42 -16.14 -6.73
C SER A 177 1.78 -14.91 -7.41
N ASN A 178 2.03 -14.74 -8.71
CA ASN A 178 1.40 -13.71 -9.56
C ASN A 178 -0.01 -14.10 -10.05
N SER A 179 -0.61 -15.13 -9.47
CA SER A 179 -1.92 -15.60 -9.88
C SER A 179 -3.03 -14.69 -9.34
N ILE A 180 -3.87 -14.17 -10.24
CA ILE A 180 -5.08 -13.41 -9.87
C ILE A 180 -6.03 -14.29 -9.05
N ALA A 181 -6.13 -15.59 -9.39
CA ALA A 181 -6.99 -16.54 -8.67
C ALA A 181 -6.56 -16.74 -7.21
N ALA A 182 -5.31 -16.46 -6.86
CA ALA A 182 -4.79 -16.58 -5.50
C ALA A 182 -5.00 -15.31 -4.65
N LEU A 183 -5.56 -14.22 -5.19
CA LEU A 183 -5.80 -12.98 -4.45
C LEU A 183 -6.65 -13.16 -3.18
N PRO A 184 -7.75 -13.96 -3.18
CA PRO A 184 -8.54 -14.19 -1.97
C PRO A 184 -7.74 -14.90 -0.87
N ASP A 185 -6.93 -15.89 -1.24
CA ASP A 185 -6.08 -16.63 -0.28
C ASP A 185 -4.95 -15.75 0.26
N LEU A 186 -4.37 -14.91 -0.60
CA LEU A 186 -3.36 -13.94 -0.20
C LEU A 186 -3.90 -12.91 0.79
N ALA A 187 -5.12 -12.42 0.58
CA ALA A 187 -5.78 -11.50 1.51
C ALA A 187 -6.07 -12.19 2.86
N ARG A 188 -6.49 -13.46 2.85
CA ARG A 188 -6.67 -14.27 4.07
C ARG A 188 -5.37 -14.43 4.85
N LEU A 189 -4.26 -14.72 4.16
CA LEU A 189 -2.93 -14.82 4.78
C LEU A 189 -2.53 -13.51 5.49
N VAL A 190 -2.81 -12.36 4.89
CA VAL A 190 -2.54 -11.06 5.52
C VAL A 190 -3.39 -10.87 6.77
N GLU A 191 -4.69 -11.20 6.73
CA GLU A 191 -5.57 -11.13 7.89
C GLU A 191 -5.11 -12.05 9.02
N GLU A 192 -4.75 -13.29 8.71
CA GLU A 192 -4.22 -14.27 9.68
C GLU A 192 -2.93 -13.77 10.34
N HIS A 193 -2.02 -13.19 9.56
CA HIS A 193 -0.79 -12.61 10.07
C HIS A 193 -1.06 -11.40 10.98
N LEU A 194 -2.01 -10.54 10.63
CA LEU A 194 -2.43 -9.41 11.47
C LEU A 194 -3.05 -9.88 12.79
N ALA A 195 -3.88 -10.94 12.77
CA ALA A 195 -4.44 -11.50 14.00
C ALA A 195 -3.37 -12.00 14.98
N GLN A 196 -2.21 -12.46 14.46
CA GLN A 196 -1.08 -12.94 15.27
C GLN A 196 -0.15 -11.80 15.74
N THR A 197 -0.10 -10.70 14.99
CA THR A 197 0.75 -9.54 15.27
C THR A 197 -0.09 -8.40 15.82
N ARG A 198 -0.40 -8.43 17.13
CA ARG A 198 -1.22 -7.40 17.81
C ARG A 198 -0.80 -5.96 17.41
N PRO A 199 -1.77 -5.02 17.32
CA PRO A 199 -1.46 -3.63 17.02
C PRO A 199 -0.51 -3.04 18.07
N LEU A 200 0.36 -2.12 17.63
CA LEU A 200 1.28 -1.38 18.48
C LEU A 200 0.43 -0.48 19.41
N VAL A 201 0.29 -0.88 20.68
CA VAL A 201 -0.34 -0.08 21.74
C VAL A 201 0.66 0.94 22.28
#